data_AF-A0A3A6ED97-F1
#
_entry.id   AF-A0A3A6ED97-F1
#
_cell.length_a   1.000
_cell.length_b   1.000
_cell.length_c   1.000
_cell.angle_alpha   90.00
_cell.angle_beta   90.00
_cell.angle_gamma   90.00
#
_symmetry.space_group_name_H-M   'P 1'
#
loop_
_entity.id
_entity.type
_entity.pdbx_description
1 polymer ?
#
loop_
_entity_poly.entity_id
_entity_poly.type
_entity_poly.pdbx_seq_one_letter_code
_entity_poly.pdbx_strand_id
1 'polypeptide(L)'
;MKTKTLRRLFSMLAALVMGLSLLTGCSGKDAERTQKLEDAQTIQVYLWSTSLYENYAPYVQAQLPDVNIEFIVGNNDLDFYKFLQQNGGLPDIITCCRFSLHDAAPLKDSLMNLAMTNEAGAVYNTYLNSFKNEDGSVNWLPVCADAHGFVVNRSLFEQYDIPLPTDYASFAAACQAFEKIGIRGFTADYAYDYTCMETLQGLSAAELTTTAGRKWRTAYSDPANTARVGLDDTVWPGAFERMEQFIQDTHLTADDLALNYDDVTGMFRNGEVAMYFGSSAGVKMFQDEGIDTTFLPFFSQNDEQWIMTTPYFQVALNRDLEQDTARREKAMKVLNVMLSEQAQNRIVSEGQDVLSYSQNVPLRLTEYLKDVRSVVEENHMYIRIASNDFFAVSKDVVSKMIAGELTAAQAYQAFNAKLLAEEEPADNETVLTSGKAYSNVFHANGGSAAFSVMANTLRGVYGTDVLLATANSFTGSVLQADYNQKMAASMIMPNGLMSRQRTMTGAELKETVRAFVEGCEGGFVPFNHGSLPVVSGIAVEVKEANGSYTLTDITRNGQPLGDGDTVTVTCLATEKQMEALLASDSGTSAGEDAWVKNTWRDYVSGGAALAEPENYMTLR
;
A
#
# COMPACT_ATOMS: atom_id res chain seq x y z
N MET A 1 -16.54 76.58 -14.24
CA MET A 1 -16.11 75.47 -15.13
C MET A 1 -15.29 74.38 -14.46
N LYS A 2 -14.60 74.59 -13.32
CA LYS A 2 -13.70 73.57 -12.73
C LYS A 2 -14.38 72.40 -11.97
N THR A 3 -15.60 72.55 -11.47
CA THR A 3 -16.30 71.52 -10.66
C THR A 3 -17.05 70.46 -11.47
N LYS A 4 -17.49 70.77 -12.70
CA LYS A 4 -18.17 69.79 -13.58
C LYS A 4 -17.18 68.82 -14.24
N THR A 5 -15.94 69.24 -14.49
CA THR A 5 -14.90 68.41 -15.10
C THR A 5 -14.33 67.40 -14.08
N LEU A 6 -14.18 67.81 -12.82
CA LEU A 6 -13.66 66.93 -11.75
C LEU A 6 -14.63 65.77 -11.41
N ARG A 7 -15.94 66.03 -11.40
CA ARG A 7 -16.96 64.97 -11.18
C ARG A 7 -17.04 63.97 -12.33
N ARG A 8 -16.82 64.40 -13.58
CA ARG A 8 -16.79 63.50 -14.75
C ARG A 8 -15.55 62.59 -14.75
N LEU A 9 -14.39 63.11 -14.33
CA LEU A 9 -13.17 62.33 -14.16
C LEU A 9 -13.29 61.29 -13.03
N PHE A 10 -13.92 61.63 -11.90
CA PHE A 10 -14.17 60.68 -10.82
C PHE A 10 -15.17 59.57 -11.20
N SER A 11 -16.23 59.90 -11.95
CA SER A 11 -17.19 58.90 -12.43
C SER A 11 -16.62 57.97 -13.50
N MET A 12 -15.69 58.45 -14.34
CA MET A 12 -14.98 57.59 -15.29
C MET A 12 -13.97 56.68 -14.61
N LEU A 13 -13.27 57.15 -13.57
CA LEU A 13 -12.31 56.33 -12.81
C LEU A 13 -13.03 55.25 -11.98
N ALA A 14 -14.18 55.58 -11.36
CA ALA A 14 -15.00 54.61 -10.63
C ALA A 14 -15.63 53.54 -11.54
N ALA A 15 -16.04 53.91 -12.77
CA ALA A 15 -16.54 52.96 -13.75
C ALA A 15 -15.43 52.06 -14.32
N LEU A 16 -14.20 52.56 -14.45
CA LEU A 16 -13.03 51.76 -14.85
C LEU A 16 -12.61 50.77 -13.74
N VAL A 17 -12.63 51.20 -12.47
CA VAL A 17 -12.31 50.35 -11.31
C VAL A 17 -13.39 49.29 -11.06
N MET A 18 -14.67 49.59 -11.31
CA MET A 18 -15.75 48.58 -11.31
C MET A 18 -15.72 47.66 -12.54
N GLY A 19 -15.27 48.14 -13.70
CA GLY A 19 -15.09 47.32 -14.90
C GLY A 19 -13.93 46.32 -14.78
N LEU A 20 -12.83 46.71 -14.12
CA LEU A 20 -11.67 45.84 -13.84
C LEU A 20 -11.97 44.79 -12.75
N SER A 21 -12.87 45.07 -11.81
CA SER A 21 -13.29 44.11 -10.78
C SER A 21 -14.43 43.17 -11.22
N LEU A 22 -15.12 43.47 -12.33
CA LEU A 22 -16.07 42.55 -12.97
C LEU A 22 -15.41 41.59 -13.97
N LEU A 23 -14.21 41.91 -14.48
CA LEU A 23 -13.46 41.05 -15.41
C LEU A 23 -12.61 39.98 -14.69
N THR A 24 -12.12 40.26 -13.48
CA THR A 24 -11.44 39.25 -12.63
C THR A 24 -12.40 38.25 -11.98
N GLY A 25 -13.69 38.59 -11.88
CA GLY A 25 -14.73 37.71 -11.32
C GLY A 25 -15.28 36.66 -12.29
N CYS A 26 -15.11 36.84 -13.61
CA CYS A 26 -15.54 35.84 -14.60
C CYS A 26 -14.47 34.75 -14.80
N SER A 27 -13.18 35.10 -14.83
CA SER A 27 -12.09 34.12 -14.93
C SER A 27 -12.04 33.15 -13.75
N GLY A 28 -12.32 33.63 -12.53
CA GLY A 28 -12.33 32.78 -11.33
C GLY A 28 -13.49 31.78 -11.32
N LYS A 29 -14.67 32.19 -11.79
CA LYS A 29 -15.83 31.30 -11.91
C LYS A 29 -15.67 30.25 -13.00
N ASP A 30 -15.03 30.61 -14.11
CA ASP A 30 -14.74 29.66 -15.18
C ASP A 30 -13.66 28.65 -14.77
N ALA A 31 -12.62 29.08 -14.04
CA ALA A 31 -11.61 28.19 -13.48
C ALA A 31 -12.21 27.21 -12.44
N GLU A 32 -13.00 27.71 -11.48
CA GLU A 32 -13.66 26.87 -10.48
C GLU A 32 -14.64 25.85 -11.11
N ARG A 33 -15.33 26.26 -12.19
CA ARG A 33 -16.21 25.36 -12.94
C ARG A 33 -15.44 24.27 -13.69
N THR A 34 -14.30 24.61 -14.29
CA THR A 34 -13.43 23.65 -14.96
C THR A 34 -12.87 22.64 -13.97
N GLN A 35 -12.38 23.09 -12.82
CA GLN A 35 -11.88 22.20 -11.77
C GLN A 35 -12.97 21.21 -11.30
N LYS A 36 -14.19 21.69 -11.04
CA LYS A 36 -15.32 20.81 -10.70
C LYS A 36 -15.67 19.80 -11.79
N LEU A 37 -15.46 20.15 -13.06
CA LEU A 37 -15.66 19.24 -14.18
C LEU A 37 -14.56 18.18 -14.23
N GLU A 38 -13.30 18.58 -14.03
CA GLU A 38 -12.15 17.67 -13.92
C GLU A 38 -12.36 16.69 -12.76
N ASP A 39 -12.74 17.17 -11.57
CA ASP A 39 -13.09 16.34 -10.41
C ASP A 39 -14.18 15.30 -10.76
N ALA A 40 -15.28 15.77 -11.37
CA ALA A 40 -16.42 14.92 -11.71
C ALA A 40 -16.09 13.88 -12.80
N GLN A 41 -15.06 14.10 -13.61
CA GLN A 41 -14.68 13.21 -14.71
C GLN A 41 -13.56 12.23 -14.35
N THR A 42 -12.80 12.51 -13.29
CA THR A 42 -11.59 11.77 -12.90
C THR A 42 -11.93 10.62 -11.96
N ILE A 43 -11.49 9.41 -12.30
CA ILE A 43 -11.63 8.22 -11.46
C ILE A 43 -10.45 8.14 -10.49
N GLN A 44 -10.73 7.98 -9.20
CA GLN A 44 -9.69 7.82 -8.18
C GLN A 44 -9.49 6.35 -7.83
N VAL A 45 -8.24 5.90 -7.89
CA VAL A 45 -7.82 4.52 -7.60
C VAL A 45 -6.76 4.55 -6.51
N TYR A 46 -7.10 4.03 -5.33
CA TYR A 46 -6.16 3.94 -4.21
C TYR A 46 -5.47 2.58 -4.23
N LEU A 47 -4.15 2.62 -4.39
CA LEU A 47 -3.24 1.48 -4.43
C LEU A 47 -2.61 1.29 -3.05
N TRP A 48 -2.75 0.11 -2.43
CA TRP A 48 -2.28 -0.11 -1.06
C TRP A 48 -0.74 -0.03 -0.89
N SER A 49 0.01 -0.15 -1.99
CA SER A 49 1.47 -0.19 -2.00
C SER A 49 2.07 0.67 -3.12
N THR A 50 3.20 1.29 -2.81
CA THR A 50 4.05 2.02 -3.77
C THR A 50 4.51 1.13 -4.93
N SER A 51 4.71 -0.17 -4.72
CA SER A 51 5.11 -1.10 -5.79
C SER A 51 4.10 -1.17 -6.93
N LEU A 52 2.80 -1.09 -6.61
CA LEU A 52 1.72 -1.05 -7.61
C LEU A 52 1.74 0.27 -8.39
N TYR A 53 2.12 1.37 -7.75
CA TYR A 53 2.17 2.66 -8.43
C TYR A 53 3.24 2.70 -9.53
N GLU A 54 4.37 2.02 -9.34
CA GLU A 54 5.50 2.08 -10.28
C GLU A 54 5.27 1.25 -11.56
N ASN A 55 4.70 0.05 -11.44
CA ASN A 55 4.61 -0.89 -12.59
C ASN A 55 3.17 -1.20 -13.01
N TYR A 56 2.24 -1.22 -12.07
CA TYR A 56 0.86 -1.64 -12.31
C TYR A 56 -0.02 -0.46 -12.75
N ALA A 57 0.09 0.70 -12.10
CA ALA A 57 -0.66 1.91 -12.47
C ALA A 57 -0.40 2.39 -13.91
N PRO A 58 0.86 2.48 -14.40
CA PRO A 58 1.12 2.89 -15.78
C PRO A 58 0.53 1.90 -16.78
N TYR A 59 0.57 0.60 -16.46
CA TYR A 59 -0.05 -0.43 -17.31
C TYR A 59 -1.58 -0.21 -17.40
N VAL A 60 -2.26 -0.02 -16.27
CA VAL A 60 -3.71 0.23 -16.26
C VAL A 60 -4.06 1.50 -17.04
N GLN A 61 -3.33 2.60 -16.83
CA GLN A 61 -3.54 3.84 -17.57
C GLN A 61 -3.35 3.64 -19.08
N ALA A 62 -2.32 2.90 -19.51
CA ALA A 62 -2.04 2.66 -20.92
C ALA A 62 -3.14 1.87 -21.63
N GLN A 63 -3.90 1.03 -20.91
CA GLN A 63 -5.06 0.32 -21.47
C GLN A 63 -6.30 1.22 -21.58
N LEU A 64 -6.34 2.35 -20.87
CA LEU A 64 -7.49 3.25 -20.77
C LEU A 64 -7.08 4.72 -21.03
N PRO A 65 -6.52 5.05 -22.21
CA PRO A 65 -6.02 6.41 -22.49
C PRO A 65 -7.10 7.49 -22.46
N ASP A 66 -8.37 7.12 -22.66
CA ASP A 66 -9.51 8.04 -22.67
C ASP A 66 -10.13 8.26 -21.26
N VAL A 67 -9.63 7.56 -20.23
CA VAL A 67 -10.11 7.69 -18.86
C VAL A 67 -9.07 8.48 -18.06
N ASN A 68 -9.47 9.63 -17.51
CA ASN A 68 -8.63 10.31 -16.54
C ASN A 68 -8.66 9.54 -15.22
N ILE A 69 -7.51 9.03 -14.81
CA ILE A 69 -7.36 8.23 -13.61
C ILE A 69 -6.31 8.87 -12.72
N GLU A 70 -6.67 9.08 -11.46
CA GLU A 70 -5.68 9.36 -10.42
C GLU A 70 -5.39 8.10 -9.66
N PHE A 71 -4.13 7.69 -9.71
CA PHE A 71 -3.61 6.67 -8.85
C PHE A 71 -3.03 7.35 -7.61
N ILE A 72 -3.42 6.86 -6.44
CA ILE A 72 -2.96 7.37 -5.15
C ILE A 72 -2.37 6.19 -4.38
N VAL A 73 -1.21 6.36 -3.76
CA VAL A 73 -0.71 5.35 -2.82
C VAL A 73 -1.48 5.51 -1.50
N GLY A 74 -2.41 4.60 -1.28
CA GLY A 74 -3.23 4.50 -0.08
C GLY A 74 -2.53 3.70 1.02
N ASN A 75 -3.33 3.21 1.98
CA ASN A 75 -2.83 2.46 3.13
C ASN A 75 -3.09 0.96 2.98
N ASN A 76 -2.27 0.17 3.69
CA ASN A 76 -2.36 -1.28 3.69
C ASN A 76 -3.54 -1.82 4.53
N ASP A 77 -4.05 -1.04 5.48
CA ASP A 77 -5.21 -1.38 6.32
C ASP A 77 -6.45 -0.54 5.98
N LEU A 78 -7.58 -0.90 6.59
CA LEU A 78 -8.88 -0.26 6.32
C LEU A 78 -9.17 1.00 7.14
N ASP A 79 -8.31 1.38 8.09
CA ASP A 79 -8.65 2.44 9.05
C ASP A 79 -8.67 3.81 8.41
N PHE A 80 -7.75 4.08 7.48
CA PHE A 80 -7.78 5.31 6.70
C PHE A 80 -9.05 5.40 5.83
N TYR A 81 -9.49 4.30 5.23
CA TYR A 81 -10.70 4.31 4.41
C TYR A 81 -11.98 4.47 5.26
N LYS A 82 -12.01 3.96 6.50
CA LYS A 82 -13.10 4.26 7.47
C LYS A 82 -13.17 5.75 7.77
N PHE A 83 -12.01 6.40 7.99
CA PHE A 83 -11.94 7.85 8.15
C PHE A 83 -12.45 8.60 6.90
N LEU A 84 -12.03 8.20 5.71
CA LEU A 84 -12.50 8.80 4.45
C LEU A 84 -14.02 8.63 4.28
N GLN A 85 -14.56 7.45 4.59
CA GLN A 85 -16.00 7.17 4.51
C GLN A 85 -16.81 8.10 5.44
N GLN A 86 -16.35 8.31 6.67
CA GLN A 86 -17.03 9.19 7.64
C GLN A 86 -17.01 10.67 7.25
N ASN A 87 -16.01 11.08 6.46
CA ASN A 87 -15.76 12.49 6.14
C ASN A 87 -15.97 12.82 4.64
N GLY A 88 -16.61 11.92 3.87
CA GLY A 88 -16.99 12.16 2.48
C GLY A 88 -15.84 12.16 1.47
N GLY A 89 -14.76 11.43 1.75
CA GLY A 89 -13.55 11.34 0.92
C GLY A 89 -13.25 9.96 0.33
N LEU A 90 -14.21 9.03 0.32
CA LEU A 90 -13.99 7.66 -0.13
C LEU A 90 -13.77 7.61 -1.67
N PRO A 91 -12.69 7.00 -2.17
CA PRO A 91 -12.37 7.03 -3.60
C PRO A 91 -13.23 6.05 -4.41
N ASP A 92 -13.23 6.18 -5.74
CA ASP A 92 -14.02 5.30 -6.60
C ASP A 92 -13.60 3.82 -6.50
N ILE A 93 -12.30 3.55 -6.42
CA ILE A 93 -11.72 2.21 -6.30
C ILE A 93 -10.72 2.16 -5.15
N ILE A 94 -10.88 1.18 -4.28
CA ILE A 94 -10.01 0.94 -3.13
C ILE A 94 -9.31 -0.40 -3.32
N THR A 95 -8.00 -0.42 -3.09
CA THR A 95 -7.26 -1.67 -2.87
C THR A 95 -6.71 -1.71 -1.45
N CYS A 96 -6.67 -2.91 -0.87
CA CYS A 96 -6.16 -3.20 0.47
C CYS A 96 -5.44 -4.56 0.42
N CYS A 97 -4.54 -4.87 1.35
CA CYS A 97 -3.93 -6.20 1.46
C CYS A 97 -4.08 -6.78 2.88
N ARG A 98 -3.97 -5.95 3.93
CA ARG A 98 -4.31 -6.31 5.31
C ARG A 98 -5.83 -6.28 5.49
N PHE A 99 -6.47 -7.41 5.23
CA PHE A 99 -7.91 -7.49 5.05
C PHE A 99 -8.59 -8.62 5.81
N SER A 100 -9.73 -8.27 6.39
CA SER A 100 -10.77 -9.20 6.84
C SER A 100 -12.14 -8.58 6.59
N LEU A 101 -13.20 -9.39 6.47
CA LEU A 101 -14.56 -8.83 6.48
C LEU A 101 -14.91 -8.21 7.84
N HIS A 102 -14.26 -8.66 8.93
CA HIS A 102 -14.38 -8.04 10.25
C HIS A 102 -13.99 -6.55 10.20
N ASP A 103 -12.79 -6.24 9.68
CA ASP A 103 -12.33 -4.86 9.57
C ASP A 103 -13.05 -4.07 8.48
N ALA A 104 -13.53 -4.75 7.44
CA ALA A 104 -14.27 -4.12 6.35
C ALA A 104 -15.74 -3.87 6.68
N ALA A 105 -16.26 -4.43 7.77
CA ALA A 105 -17.65 -4.33 8.17
C ALA A 105 -18.20 -2.89 8.16
N PRO A 106 -17.51 -1.89 8.73
CA PRO A 106 -18.00 -0.51 8.74
C PRO A 106 -18.11 0.13 7.35
N LEU A 107 -17.40 -0.41 6.34
CA LEU A 107 -17.41 0.10 4.98
C LEU A 107 -18.50 -0.55 4.11
N LYS A 108 -19.05 -1.70 4.52
CA LYS A 108 -19.94 -2.54 3.69
C LYS A 108 -21.03 -1.73 2.96
N ASP A 109 -21.74 -0.87 3.68
CA ASP A 109 -22.89 -0.14 3.14
C ASP A 109 -22.49 1.06 2.27
N SER A 110 -21.22 1.47 2.31
CA SER A 110 -20.61 2.49 1.45
C SER A 110 -19.94 1.92 0.21
N LEU A 111 -19.97 0.59 0.02
CA LEU A 111 -19.37 -0.09 -1.13
C LEU A 111 -20.44 -0.72 -2.02
N MET A 112 -20.16 -0.79 -3.32
CA MET A 112 -21.02 -1.49 -4.29
C MET A 112 -21.12 -2.98 -3.96
N ASN A 113 -22.29 -3.56 -4.18
CA ASN A 113 -22.44 -5.02 -4.16
C ASN A 113 -22.12 -5.59 -5.54
N LEU A 114 -21.01 -6.31 -5.63
CA LEU A 114 -20.45 -6.92 -6.84
C LEU A 114 -20.94 -8.34 -7.09
N ALA A 115 -21.76 -8.93 -6.21
CA ALA A 115 -22.15 -10.35 -6.29
C ALA A 115 -22.76 -10.79 -7.63
N MET A 116 -23.40 -9.87 -8.36
CA MET A 116 -24.03 -10.11 -9.66
C MET A 116 -23.19 -9.67 -10.87
N THR A 117 -21.92 -9.32 -10.66
CA THR A 117 -20.99 -8.90 -11.71
C THR A 117 -20.24 -10.08 -12.32
N ASN A 118 -19.76 -9.91 -13.55
CA ASN A 118 -18.93 -10.93 -14.20
C ASN A 118 -17.59 -11.12 -13.46
N GLU A 119 -17.07 -10.04 -12.89
CA GLU A 119 -15.84 -10.00 -12.12
C GLU A 119 -15.95 -10.90 -10.88
N ALA A 120 -17.05 -10.82 -10.13
CA ALA A 120 -17.32 -11.73 -9.01
C ALA A 120 -17.54 -13.18 -9.49
N GLY A 121 -18.31 -13.35 -10.58
CA GLY A 121 -18.59 -14.68 -11.14
C GLY A 121 -17.36 -15.43 -11.66
N ALA A 122 -16.27 -14.71 -11.97
CA ALA A 122 -15.01 -15.30 -12.40
C ALA A 122 -14.18 -15.88 -11.23
N VAL A 123 -14.36 -15.40 -9.99
CA VAL A 123 -13.61 -15.88 -8.83
C VAL A 123 -14.09 -17.29 -8.44
N TYR A 124 -13.17 -18.22 -8.15
CA TYR A 124 -13.58 -19.54 -7.65
C TYR A 124 -14.36 -19.39 -6.33
N ASN A 125 -15.49 -20.09 -6.21
CA ASN A 125 -16.35 -20.03 -5.03
C ASN A 125 -15.61 -20.34 -3.71
N THR A 126 -14.63 -21.24 -3.74
CA THR A 126 -13.82 -21.58 -2.55
C THR A 126 -13.12 -20.35 -1.96
N TYR A 127 -12.66 -19.42 -2.81
CA TYR A 127 -12.01 -18.17 -2.39
C TYR A 127 -13.05 -17.07 -2.16
N LEU A 128 -14.02 -16.90 -3.06
CA LEU A 128 -15.04 -15.86 -2.98
C LEU A 128 -15.87 -15.94 -1.70
N ASN A 129 -16.11 -17.15 -1.17
CA ASN A 129 -16.84 -17.36 0.07
C ASN A 129 -16.16 -16.69 1.29
N SER A 130 -14.84 -16.47 1.24
CA SER A 130 -14.13 -15.72 2.29
C SER A 130 -14.41 -14.21 2.28
N PHE A 131 -15.07 -13.71 1.23
CA PHE A 131 -15.42 -12.30 1.00
C PHE A 131 -16.93 -12.07 0.90
N LYS A 132 -17.74 -13.11 1.13
CA LYS A 132 -19.20 -13.04 1.09
C LYS A 132 -19.75 -12.71 2.49
N ASN A 133 -20.56 -11.66 2.56
CA ASN A 133 -21.30 -11.31 3.77
C ASN A 133 -22.46 -12.29 4.02
N GLU A 134 -23.01 -12.32 5.23
CA GLU A 134 -24.12 -13.21 5.60
C GLU A 134 -25.36 -13.01 4.71
N ASP A 135 -25.65 -11.76 4.32
CA ASP A 135 -26.74 -11.40 3.40
C ASP A 135 -26.50 -11.82 1.93
N GLY A 136 -25.35 -12.45 1.65
CA GLY A 136 -24.95 -12.91 0.33
C GLY A 136 -24.29 -11.85 -0.55
N SER A 137 -24.19 -10.60 -0.10
CA SER A 137 -23.47 -9.55 -0.81
C SER A 137 -21.97 -9.81 -0.86
N VAL A 138 -21.33 -9.30 -1.91
CA VAL A 138 -19.89 -9.35 -2.11
C VAL A 138 -19.44 -7.93 -2.43
N ASN A 139 -18.73 -7.29 -1.50
CA ASN A 139 -18.25 -5.92 -1.70
C ASN A 139 -16.76 -5.85 -2.07
N TRP A 140 -16.03 -6.95 -1.85
CA TRP A 140 -14.60 -7.06 -2.08
C TRP A 140 -14.29 -8.26 -2.96
N LEU A 141 -13.39 -8.08 -3.92
CA LEU A 141 -12.90 -9.16 -4.78
C LEU A 141 -11.41 -9.40 -4.55
N PRO A 142 -10.97 -10.64 -4.31
CA PRO A 142 -9.55 -10.95 -4.23
C PRO A 142 -8.92 -11.06 -5.64
N VAL A 143 -7.64 -10.70 -5.77
CA VAL A 143 -6.91 -10.73 -7.06
C VAL A 143 -6.05 -11.99 -7.22
N CYS A 144 -4.74 -11.90 -7.45
CA CYS A 144 -3.84 -13.05 -7.41
C CYS A 144 -3.29 -13.21 -6.00
N ALA A 145 -2.86 -14.43 -5.68
CA ALA A 145 -2.19 -14.76 -4.45
C ALA A 145 -0.68 -14.56 -4.56
N ASP A 146 -0.09 -14.05 -3.49
CA ASP A 146 1.26 -14.41 -3.09
C ASP A 146 1.22 -15.71 -2.29
N ALA A 147 2.19 -16.61 -2.52
CA ALA A 147 2.24 -17.95 -1.97
C ALA A 147 3.27 -18.03 -0.85
N HIS A 148 2.85 -18.42 0.35
CA HIS A 148 3.65 -18.46 1.56
C HIS A 148 3.79 -19.90 2.08
N GLY A 149 5.00 -20.24 2.49
CA GLY A 149 5.44 -21.59 2.81
C GLY A 149 6.91 -21.58 3.21
N PHE A 150 7.64 -22.63 2.87
CA PHE A 150 9.06 -22.75 3.22
C PHE A 150 9.95 -22.60 1.99
N VAL A 151 10.88 -21.64 2.04
CA VAL A 151 11.97 -21.54 1.07
C VAL A 151 13.12 -22.38 1.59
N VAL A 152 13.62 -23.29 0.75
CA VAL A 152 14.53 -24.38 1.16
C VAL A 152 15.80 -24.35 0.31
N ASN A 153 16.96 -24.40 0.94
CA ASN A 153 18.27 -24.51 0.28
C ASN A 153 18.60 -25.98 -0.02
N ARG A 154 18.29 -26.46 -1.23
CA ARG A 154 18.52 -27.85 -1.63
C ARG A 154 19.99 -28.25 -1.58
N SER A 155 20.90 -27.31 -1.86
CA SER A 155 22.34 -27.59 -1.81
C SER A 155 22.78 -28.04 -0.42
N LEU A 156 22.20 -27.49 0.66
CA LEU A 156 22.50 -27.93 2.03
C LEU A 156 21.98 -29.34 2.30
N PHE A 157 20.79 -29.68 1.81
CA PHE A 157 20.23 -31.04 1.96
C PHE A 157 21.11 -32.08 1.25
N GLU A 158 21.52 -31.80 0.01
CA GLU A 158 22.43 -32.69 -0.75
C GLU A 158 23.81 -32.80 -0.09
N GLN A 159 24.40 -31.66 0.33
CA GLN A 159 25.72 -31.62 0.93
C GLN A 159 25.85 -32.47 2.21
N TYR A 160 24.79 -32.51 3.02
CA TYR A 160 24.79 -33.19 4.31
C TYR A 160 24.04 -34.53 4.32
N ASP A 161 23.61 -35.03 3.15
CA ASP A 161 22.85 -36.28 2.99
C ASP A 161 21.57 -36.30 3.87
N ILE A 162 20.89 -35.15 3.94
CA ILE A 162 19.61 -34.99 4.64
C ILE A 162 18.50 -35.02 3.57
N PRO A 163 17.48 -35.88 3.68
CA PRO A 163 16.39 -35.93 2.70
C PRO A 163 15.50 -34.68 2.79
N LEU A 164 15.00 -34.21 1.64
CA LEU A 164 14.00 -33.15 1.59
C LEU A 164 12.70 -33.61 2.29
N PRO A 165 12.05 -32.75 3.10
CA PRO A 165 10.80 -33.09 3.75
C PRO A 165 9.65 -33.34 2.77
N THR A 166 8.84 -34.35 3.06
CA THR A 166 7.62 -34.68 2.31
C THR A 166 6.36 -34.66 3.20
N ASP A 167 6.56 -34.60 4.51
CA ASP A 167 5.54 -34.60 5.56
C ASP A 167 6.09 -33.88 6.80
N TYR A 168 5.26 -33.68 7.82
CA TYR A 168 5.65 -32.95 9.03
C TYR A 168 6.77 -33.67 9.82
N ALA A 169 6.72 -35.00 9.89
CA ALA A 169 7.70 -35.77 10.64
C ALA A 169 9.11 -35.69 10.02
N SER A 170 9.19 -35.75 8.70
CA SER A 170 10.44 -35.54 7.94
C SER A 170 10.92 -34.10 8.01
N PHE A 171 10.02 -33.11 8.06
CA PHE A 171 10.36 -31.70 8.30
C PHE A 171 11.03 -31.51 9.68
N ALA A 172 10.40 -32.02 10.75
CA ALA A 172 10.96 -31.96 12.10
C ALA A 172 12.31 -32.69 12.20
N ALA A 173 12.40 -33.89 11.59
CA ALA A 173 13.63 -34.66 11.54
C ALA A 173 14.76 -33.92 10.81
N ALA A 174 14.46 -33.24 9.70
CA ALA A 174 15.43 -32.41 8.98
C ALA A 174 15.92 -31.24 9.84
N CYS A 175 15.01 -30.54 10.53
CA CYS A 175 15.40 -29.45 11.44
C CYS A 175 16.39 -29.94 12.51
N GLN A 176 16.07 -31.06 13.16
CA GLN A 176 16.93 -31.66 14.18
C GLN A 176 18.25 -32.22 13.62
N ALA A 177 18.29 -32.63 12.34
CA ALA A 177 19.49 -33.11 11.69
C ALA A 177 20.48 -31.97 11.41
N PHE A 178 19.99 -30.83 10.89
CA PHE A 178 20.81 -29.63 10.68
C PHE A 178 21.37 -29.07 12.00
N GLU A 179 20.55 -29.02 13.05
CA GLU A 179 20.96 -28.55 14.37
C GLU A 179 22.16 -29.35 14.92
N LYS A 180 22.19 -30.68 14.71
CA LYS A 180 23.30 -31.55 15.15
C LYS A 180 24.63 -31.25 14.46
N ILE A 181 24.61 -30.66 13.27
CA ILE A 181 25.80 -30.28 12.50
C ILE A 181 26.11 -28.79 12.58
N GLY A 182 25.37 -28.03 13.42
CA GLY A 182 25.60 -26.61 13.67
C GLY A 182 25.02 -25.67 12.61
N ILE A 183 24.03 -26.13 11.83
CA ILE A 183 23.27 -25.31 10.89
C ILE A 183 21.84 -25.15 11.43
N ARG A 184 21.26 -23.96 11.31
CA ARG A 184 19.88 -23.73 11.71
C ARG A 184 18.95 -24.51 10.79
N GLY A 185 18.11 -25.38 11.36
CA GLY A 185 17.15 -26.15 10.58
C GLY A 185 16.07 -25.27 9.95
N PHE A 186 15.45 -24.42 10.77
CA PHE A 186 14.39 -23.52 10.37
C PHE A 186 14.45 -22.21 11.18
N THR A 187 14.14 -21.08 10.55
CA THR A 187 13.75 -19.86 11.27
C THR A 187 12.81 -19.01 10.43
N ALA A 188 12.36 -17.87 10.95
CA ALA A 188 11.60 -16.87 10.25
C ALA A 188 11.81 -15.49 10.88
N ASP A 189 11.29 -14.46 10.23
CA ASP A 189 11.35 -13.07 10.68
C ASP A 189 10.28 -12.78 11.75
N TYR A 190 10.33 -13.51 12.86
CA TYR A 190 9.36 -13.42 13.96
C TYR A 190 9.35 -12.05 14.66
N ALA A 191 10.21 -11.10 14.28
CA ALA A 191 10.06 -9.69 14.63
C ALA A 191 8.70 -9.11 14.17
N TYR A 192 8.12 -9.64 13.08
CA TYR A 192 6.89 -9.12 12.49
C TYR A 192 5.62 -9.90 12.87
N ASP A 193 4.49 -9.19 12.87
CA ASP A 193 3.18 -9.74 13.24
C ASP A 193 2.63 -10.74 12.22
N TYR A 194 2.90 -10.50 10.93
CA TYR A 194 2.44 -11.38 9.85
C TYR A 194 3.04 -12.78 9.95
N THR A 195 4.32 -12.91 10.29
CA THR A 195 4.99 -14.21 10.42
C THR A 195 4.43 -15.03 11.58
N CYS A 196 4.18 -14.38 12.72
CA CYS A 196 3.51 -15.01 13.86
C CYS A 196 2.12 -15.53 13.47
N MET A 197 1.33 -14.69 12.79
CA MET A 197 -0.04 -15.02 12.39
C MET A 197 -0.09 -16.13 11.33
N GLU A 198 0.74 -16.04 10.30
CA GLU A 198 0.75 -16.97 9.17
C GLU A 198 1.33 -18.32 9.56
N THR A 199 2.32 -18.37 10.46
CA THR A 199 2.80 -19.63 11.03
C THR A 199 1.66 -20.35 11.77
N LEU A 200 0.98 -19.64 12.67
CA LEU A 200 -0.11 -20.22 13.48
C LEU A 200 -1.25 -20.75 12.60
N GLN A 201 -1.65 -20.01 11.57
CA GLN A 201 -2.70 -20.43 10.65
C GLN A 201 -2.24 -21.51 9.67
N GLY A 202 -1.00 -21.42 9.16
CA GLY A 202 -0.46 -22.34 8.17
C GLY A 202 -0.30 -23.75 8.69
N LEU A 203 0.17 -23.89 9.93
CA LEU A 203 0.22 -25.17 10.65
C LEU A 203 -1.16 -25.79 10.91
N SER A 204 -2.24 -25.06 10.67
CA SER A 204 -3.63 -25.47 10.94
C SER A 204 -4.55 -25.30 9.73
N ALA A 205 -3.99 -25.17 8.53
CA ALA A 205 -4.78 -24.88 7.32
C ALA A 205 -5.84 -25.96 7.05
N ALA A 206 -5.47 -27.25 7.22
CA ALA A 206 -6.42 -28.36 7.09
C ALA A 206 -7.60 -28.22 8.05
N GLU A 207 -7.37 -27.94 9.34
CA GLU A 207 -8.42 -27.79 10.33
C GLU A 207 -9.27 -26.53 10.12
N LEU A 208 -8.64 -25.43 9.72
CA LEU A 208 -9.31 -24.15 9.44
C LEU A 208 -10.20 -24.22 8.19
N THR A 209 -9.93 -25.16 7.27
CA THR A 209 -10.75 -25.37 6.09
C THR A 209 -11.90 -26.36 6.33
N THR A 210 -11.96 -27.05 7.47
CA THR A 210 -13.09 -27.92 7.83
C THR A 210 -14.41 -27.15 7.96
N THR A 211 -15.54 -27.86 8.05
CA THR A 211 -16.83 -27.22 8.33
C THR A 211 -16.84 -26.42 9.63
N ALA A 212 -16.15 -26.89 10.68
CA ALA A 212 -16.03 -26.16 11.93
C ALA A 212 -15.20 -24.88 11.77
N GLY A 213 -14.02 -24.99 11.12
CA GLY A 213 -13.16 -23.84 10.87
C GLY A 213 -13.82 -22.77 10.00
N ARG A 214 -14.50 -23.17 8.92
CA ARG A 214 -15.27 -22.24 8.08
C ARG A 214 -16.42 -21.59 8.85
N LYS A 215 -17.15 -22.34 9.67
CA LYS A 215 -18.24 -21.79 10.49
C LYS A 215 -17.72 -20.73 11.45
N TRP A 216 -16.60 -21.00 12.12
CA TRP A 216 -15.98 -20.01 13.00
C TRP A 216 -15.49 -18.79 12.20
N ARG A 217 -14.79 -18.97 11.07
CA ARG A 217 -14.34 -17.85 10.23
C ARG A 217 -15.48 -16.95 9.81
N THR A 218 -16.61 -17.54 9.38
CA THR A 218 -17.82 -16.78 9.03
C THR A 218 -18.34 -15.99 10.22
N ALA A 219 -18.45 -16.60 11.42
CA ALA A 219 -18.90 -15.90 12.62
C ALA A 219 -17.94 -14.78 13.05
N TYR A 220 -16.64 -15.03 12.99
CA TYR A 220 -15.60 -14.06 13.32
C TYR A 220 -15.61 -12.83 12.40
N SER A 221 -15.87 -13.07 11.13
CA SER A 221 -15.80 -12.05 10.08
C SER A 221 -17.16 -11.42 9.77
N ASP A 222 -18.21 -11.73 10.55
CA ASP A 222 -19.56 -11.29 10.27
C ASP A 222 -19.76 -9.80 10.61
N PRO A 223 -20.04 -8.93 9.61
CA PRO A 223 -20.28 -7.52 9.85
C PRO A 223 -21.58 -7.24 10.63
N ALA A 224 -22.54 -8.17 10.65
CA ALA A 224 -23.76 -8.03 11.42
C ALA A 224 -23.57 -8.32 12.91
N ASN A 225 -22.43 -8.91 13.28
CA ASN A 225 -22.15 -9.24 14.66
C ASN A 225 -21.67 -8.00 15.43
N THR A 226 -22.53 -7.52 16.32
CA THR A 226 -22.22 -6.38 17.20
C THR A 226 -21.39 -6.81 18.42
N ALA A 227 -21.23 -8.11 18.67
CA ALA A 227 -20.38 -8.66 19.71
C ALA A 227 -19.06 -9.17 19.11
N ARG A 228 -17.93 -8.92 19.78
CA ARG A 228 -16.65 -9.51 19.39
C ARG A 228 -16.73 -11.03 19.46
N VAL A 229 -16.18 -11.70 18.46
CA VAL A 229 -16.11 -13.16 18.39
C VAL A 229 -14.69 -13.59 18.71
N GLY A 230 -14.58 -14.43 19.74
CA GLY A 230 -13.33 -15.06 20.12
C GLY A 230 -13.02 -16.30 19.29
N LEU A 231 -12.01 -17.05 19.71
CA LEU A 231 -11.66 -18.35 19.14
C LEU A 231 -12.66 -19.42 19.58
N ASP A 232 -13.07 -20.32 18.67
CA ASP A 232 -13.87 -21.48 19.05
C ASP A 232 -13.09 -22.51 19.87
N ASP A 233 -13.77 -23.48 20.47
CA ASP A 233 -13.20 -24.54 21.30
C ASP A 233 -12.95 -25.86 20.54
N THR A 234 -13.14 -25.87 19.23
CA THR A 234 -13.07 -27.05 18.37
C THR A 234 -11.79 -27.10 17.54
N VAL A 235 -11.43 -26.01 16.86
CA VAL A 235 -10.32 -25.91 15.92
C VAL A 235 -9.09 -25.28 16.57
N TRP A 236 -9.30 -24.19 17.30
CA TRP A 236 -8.22 -23.34 17.80
C TRP A 236 -7.36 -23.95 18.90
N PRO A 237 -7.87 -24.74 19.87
CA PRO A 237 -7.01 -25.41 20.85
C PRO A 237 -5.91 -26.25 20.18
N GLY A 238 -6.29 -27.05 19.18
CA GLY A 238 -5.33 -27.85 18.41
C GLY A 238 -4.36 -27.00 17.57
N ALA A 239 -4.75 -25.79 17.16
CA ALA A 239 -3.84 -24.88 16.45
C ALA A 239 -2.68 -24.43 17.33
N PHE A 240 -2.95 -24.14 18.61
CA PHE A 240 -1.89 -23.80 19.56
C PHE A 240 -1.05 -25.01 19.96
N GLU A 241 -1.63 -26.21 20.05
CA GLU A 241 -0.86 -27.45 20.27
C GLU A 241 0.12 -27.70 19.11
N ARG A 242 -0.31 -27.51 17.86
CA ARG A 242 0.56 -27.62 16.69
C ARG A 242 1.64 -26.53 16.65
N MET A 243 1.32 -25.30 17.08
CA MET A 243 2.33 -24.24 17.22
C MET A 243 3.37 -24.57 18.29
N GLU A 244 2.95 -25.07 19.45
CA GLU A 244 3.86 -25.49 20.53
C GLU A 244 4.76 -26.65 20.08
N GLN A 245 4.20 -27.64 19.38
CA GLN A 245 4.97 -28.71 18.76
C GLN A 245 5.98 -28.17 17.74
N PHE A 246 5.56 -27.26 16.86
CA PHE A 246 6.43 -26.66 15.85
C PHE A 246 7.59 -25.89 16.47
N ILE A 247 7.36 -25.11 17.53
CA ILE A 247 8.41 -24.41 18.28
C ILE A 247 9.44 -25.41 18.82
N GLN A 248 8.98 -26.52 19.40
CA GLN A 248 9.85 -27.57 19.93
C GLN A 248 10.63 -28.28 18.81
N ASP A 249 9.97 -28.67 17.73
CA ASP A 249 10.58 -29.45 16.65
C ASP A 249 11.57 -28.64 15.79
N THR A 250 11.40 -27.32 15.74
CA THR A 250 12.30 -26.40 15.03
C THR A 250 13.35 -25.73 15.93
N HIS A 251 13.29 -25.96 17.24
CA HIS A 251 14.10 -25.27 18.25
C HIS A 251 14.01 -23.73 18.15
N LEU A 252 12.82 -23.16 17.94
CA LEU A 252 12.63 -21.71 18.02
C LEU A 252 12.83 -21.23 19.46
N THR A 253 13.46 -20.07 19.60
CA THR A 253 13.83 -19.47 20.89
C THR A 253 13.56 -17.97 20.89
N ALA A 254 13.74 -17.33 22.05
CA ALA A 254 13.62 -15.88 22.17
C ALA A 254 14.57 -15.09 21.24
N ASP A 255 15.71 -15.68 20.84
CA ASP A 255 16.65 -15.03 19.92
C ASP A 255 16.05 -14.87 18.51
N ASP A 256 15.19 -15.80 18.08
CA ASP A 256 14.50 -15.72 16.78
C ASP A 256 13.50 -14.56 16.73
N LEU A 257 13.03 -14.05 17.88
CA LEU A 257 12.10 -12.92 17.94
C LEU A 257 12.75 -11.59 17.54
N ALA A 258 14.09 -11.52 17.52
CA ALA A 258 14.84 -10.34 17.10
C ALA A 258 15.12 -10.30 15.58
N LEU A 259 14.94 -11.43 14.88
CA LEU A 259 15.26 -11.56 13.46
C LEU A 259 14.21 -10.84 12.61
N ASN A 260 14.69 -9.92 11.77
CA ASN A 260 13.90 -9.32 10.70
C ASN A 260 14.16 -10.05 9.36
N TYR A 261 13.49 -9.61 8.30
CA TYR A 261 13.59 -10.24 6.97
C TYR A 261 15.02 -10.20 6.39
N ASP A 262 15.75 -9.10 6.59
CA ASP A 262 17.13 -8.97 6.11
C ASP A 262 18.07 -9.89 6.88
N ASP A 263 17.87 -10.06 8.19
CA ASP A 263 18.63 -11.02 9.00
C ASP A 263 18.44 -12.44 8.48
N VAL A 264 17.18 -12.88 8.30
CA VAL A 264 16.84 -14.24 7.86
C VAL A 264 17.34 -14.52 6.44
N THR A 265 17.13 -13.59 5.51
CA THR A 265 17.62 -13.76 4.13
C THR A 265 19.15 -13.70 4.08
N GLY A 266 19.80 -12.91 4.94
CA GLY A 266 21.26 -12.90 5.12
C GLY A 266 21.79 -14.25 5.61
N MET A 267 21.17 -14.84 6.65
CA MET A 267 21.51 -16.17 7.15
C MET A 267 21.35 -17.23 6.04
N PHE A 268 20.28 -17.15 5.24
CA PHE A 268 20.02 -18.10 4.16
C PHE A 268 21.08 -18.00 3.05
N ARG A 269 21.46 -16.78 2.64
CA ARG A 269 22.56 -16.54 1.68
C ARG A 269 23.88 -17.13 2.15
N ASN A 270 24.15 -17.01 3.44
CA ASN A 270 25.38 -17.50 4.06
C ASN A 270 25.37 -19.02 4.31
N GLY A 271 24.26 -19.71 4.02
CA GLY A 271 24.11 -21.14 4.30
C GLY A 271 24.03 -21.48 5.79
N GLU A 272 23.68 -20.49 6.62
CA GLU A 272 23.56 -20.63 8.08
C GLU A 272 22.20 -21.21 8.50
N VAL A 273 21.20 -21.14 7.61
CA VAL A 273 19.88 -21.74 7.77
C VAL A 273 19.47 -22.55 6.54
N ALA A 274 18.88 -23.73 6.75
CA ALA A 274 18.47 -24.64 5.69
C ALA A 274 17.09 -24.31 5.10
N MET A 275 16.16 -23.86 5.94
CA MET A 275 14.78 -23.53 5.57
C MET A 275 14.33 -22.28 6.29
N TYR A 276 13.52 -21.44 5.65
CA TYR A 276 12.83 -20.36 6.37
C TYR A 276 11.41 -20.16 5.88
N PHE A 277 10.55 -19.60 6.73
CA PHE A 277 9.20 -19.21 6.32
C PHE A 277 9.25 -17.94 5.47
N GLY A 278 8.73 -18.00 4.26
CA GLY A 278 8.75 -16.89 3.32
C GLY A 278 7.79 -17.09 2.17
N SER A 279 7.85 -16.21 1.18
CA SER A 279 7.06 -16.34 -0.04
C SER A 279 7.83 -17.02 -1.16
N SER A 280 7.10 -17.48 -2.17
CA SER A 280 7.66 -18.08 -3.39
C SER A 280 8.64 -17.16 -4.11
N ALA A 281 8.54 -15.84 -3.86
CA ALA A 281 9.49 -14.84 -4.32
C ALA A 281 10.95 -15.14 -3.95
N GLY A 282 11.17 -15.70 -2.76
CA GLY A 282 12.51 -16.02 -2.26
C GLY A 282 13.22 -17.07 -3.11
N VAL A 283 12.49 -18.03 -3.69
CA VAL A 283 13.06 -19.09 -4.54
C VAL A 283 13.76 -18.49 -5.74
N LYS A 284 13.05 -17.64 -6.49
CA LYS A 284 13.65 -16.98 -7.66
C LYS A 284 14.84 -16.10 -7.25
N MET A 285 14.65 -15.29 -6.20
CA MET A 285 15.68 -14.35 -5.74
C MET A 285 17.01 -15.07 -5.46
N PHE A 286 16.99 -16.18 -4.74
CA PHE A 286 18.20 -16.92 -4.40
C PHE A 286 18.77 -17.75 -5.55
N GLN A 287 17.93 -18.26 -6.47
CA GLN A 287 18.43 -18.91 -7.67
C GLN A 287 19.15 -17.94 -8.62
N ASP A 288 18.67 -16.70 -8.73
CA ASP A 288 19.37 -15.64 -9.48
C ASP A 288 20.74 -15.33 -8.83
N GLU A 289 20.86 -15.51 -7.52
CA GLU A 289 22.12 -15.41 -6.76
C GLU A 289 22.98 -16.70 -6.84
N GLY A 290 22.49 -17.77 -7.49
CA GLY A 290 23.22 -19.03 -7.72
C GLY A 290 23.03 -20.10 -6.63
N ILE A 291 22.06 -19.94 -5.73
CA ILE A 291 21.72 -20.92 -4.70
C ILE A 291 20.63 -21.86 -5.22
N ASP A 292 20.82 -23.18 -5.12
CA ASP A 292 19.77 -24.14 -5.50
C ASP A 292 18.66 -24.16 -4.43
N THR A 293 17.52 -23.57 -4.76
CA THR A 293 16.37 -23.48 -3.85
C THR A 293 15.11 -24.14 -4.38
N THR A 294 14.20 -24.48 -3.47
CA THR A 294 12.83 -24.95 -3.75
C THR A 294 11.84 -24.35 -2.76
N PHE A 295 10.55 -24.49 -3.09
CA PHE A 295 9.43 -24.11 -2.23
C PHE A 295 8.74 -25.36 -1.70
N LEU A 296 8.51 -25.44 -0.40
CA LEU A 296 7.72 -26.49 0.24
C LEU A 296 6.44 -25.92 0.89
N PRO A 297 5.35 -26.70 0.93
CA PRO A 297 4.10 -26.29 1.57
C PRO A 297 4.16 -26.48 3.08
N PHE A 298 3.12 -26.03 3.79
CA PHE A 298 2.84 -26.53 5.13
C PHE A 298 2.42 -28.00 5.09
N PHE A 299 2.92 -28.78 6.03
CA PHE A 299 2.55 -30.19 6.22
C PHE A 299 1.56 -30.30 7.38
N SER A 300 0.30 -30.63 7.06
CA SER A 300 -0.74 -30.86 8.06
C SER A 300 -0.62 -32.23 8.70
N GLN A 301 -1.20 -32.42 9.89
CA GLN A 301 -1.16 -33.68 10.64
C GLN A 301 -1.95 -34.83 9.98
N ASN A 302 -2.84 -34.52 9.04
CA ASN A 302 -3.61 -35.48 8.24
C ASN A 302 -2.94 -35.81 6.90
N ASP A 303 -1.63 -35.56 6.77
CA ASP A 303 -0.82 -35.73 5.57
C ASP A 303 -1.20 -34.81 4.38
N GLU A 304 -2.19 -33.93 4.54
CA GLU A 304 -2.48 -32.91 3.53
C GLU A 304 -1.39 -31.84 3.52
N GLN A 305 -1.05 -31.38 2.33
CA GLN A 305 -0.14 -30.26 2.13
C GLN A 305 -0.94 -29.01 1.77
N TRP A 306 -0.56 -27.87 2.32
CA TRP A 306 -1.28 -26.61 2.13
C TRP A 306 -0.32 -25.46 1.86
N ILE A 307 -0.70 -24.57 0.93
CA ILE A 307 -0.02 -23.29 0.73
C ILE A 307 -0.85 -22.21 1.42
N MET A 308 -0.19 -21.41 2.25
CA MET A 308 -0.81 -20.19 2.76
C MET A 308 -0.82 -19.16 1.64
N THR A 309 -1.96 -18.51 1.40
CA THR A 309 -2.07 -17.51 0.34
C THR A 309 -2.52 -16.16 0.86
N THR A 310 -1.86 -15.13 0.35
CA THR A 310 -2.20 -13.73 0.60
C THR A 310 -2.70 -13.14 -0.70
N PRO A 311 -3.98 -12.75 -0.83
CA PRO A 311 -4.38 -11.92 -1.96
C PRO A 311 -3.49 -10.68 -2.00
N TYR A 312 -2.78 -10.47 -3.12
CA TYR A 312 -1.85 -9.34 -3.25
C TYR A 312 -2.60 -8.02 -3.02
N PHE A 313 -3.86 -7.97 -3.45
CA PHE A 313 -4.85 -7.08 -2.86
C PHE A 313 -6.26 -7.63 -3.01
N GLN A 314 -7.16 -7.06 -2.20
CA GLN A 314 -8.59 -7.05 -2.41
C GLN A 314 -9.00 -5.71 -3.01
N VAL A 315 -9.99 -5.71 -3.90
CA VAL A 315 -10.51 -4.49 -4.54
C VAL A 315 -11.99 -4.29 -4.24
N ALA A 316 -12.38 -3.04 -3.97
CA ALA A 316 -13.78 -2.63 -3.81
C ALA A 316 -14.06 -1.33 -4.57
N LEU A 317 -15.35 -1.08 -4.82
CA LEU A 317 -15.84 0.11 -5.50
C LEU A 317 -16.77 0.90 -4.57
N ASN A 318 -16.66 2.23 -4.59
CA ASN A 318 -17.55 3.10 -3.82
C ASN A 318 -18.99 3.03 -4.36
N ARG A 319 -19.95 2.89 -3.44
CA ARG A 319 -21.38 2.83 -3.74
C ARG A 319 -21.92 4.07 -4.44
N ASP A 320 -21.31 5.24 -4.25
CA ASP A 320 -21.73 6.49 -4.90
C ASP A 320 -21.69 6.40 -6.43
N LEU A 321 -20.87 5.50 -6.98
CA LEU A 321 -20.87 5.16 -8.41
C LEU A 321 -22.25 4.69 -8.89
N GLU A 322 -23.09 4.10 -8.04
CA GLU A 322 -24.45 3.70 -8.41
C GLU A 322 -25.35 4.89 -8.80
N GLN A 323 -25.00 6.10 -8.38
CA GLN A 323 -25.74 7.33 -8.68
C GLN A 323 -25.36 7.95 -10.03
N ASP A 324 -24.21 7.58 -10.60
CA ASP A 324 -23.73 8.07 -11.89
C ASP A 324 -23.32 6.89 -12.79
N THR A 325 -24.24 6.51 -13.68
CA THR A 325 -24.01 5.41 -14.63
C THR A 325 -22.76 5.61 -15.48
N ALA A 326 -22.46 6.83 -15.92
CA ALA A 326 -21.32 7.10 -16.79
C ALA A 326 -20.00 6.96 -16.03
N ARG A 327 -19.95 7.47 -14.78
CA ARG A 327 -18.80 7.30 -13.90
C ARG A 327 -18.60 5.85 -13.49
N ARG A 328 -19.68 5.13 -13.17
CA ARG A 328 -19.67 3.69 -12.88
C ARG A 328 -19.13 2.87 -14.04
N GLU A 329 -19.56 3.15 -15.27
CA GLU A 329 -19.05 2.46 -16.45
C GLU A 329 -17.54 2.64 -16.61
N LYS A 330 -17.00 3.83 -16.33
CA LYS A 330 -15.55 4.06 -16.32
C LYS A 330 -14.87 3.29 -15.19
N ALA A 331 -15.37 3.35 -13.95
CA ALA A 331 -14.80 2.62 -12.82
C ALA A 331 -14.82 1.10 -13.05
N MET A 332 -15.89 0.55 -13.63
CA MET A 332 -15.96 -0.88 -14.00
C MET A 332 -14.97 -1.25 -15.11
N LYS A 333 -14.70 -0.37 -16.08
CA LYS A 333 -13.62 -0.59 -17.07
C LYS A 333 -12.25 -0.62 -16.41
N VAL A 334 -11.99 0.28 -15.47
CA VAL A 334 -10.76 0.29 -14.68
C VAL A 334 -10.63 -1.01 -13.89
N LEU A 335 -11.68 -1.44 -13.19
CA LEU A 335 -11.73 -2.72 -12.47
C LEU A 335 -11.44 -3.91 -13.40
N ASN A 336 -12.06 -3.96 -14.59
CA ASN A 336 -11.89 -5.06 -15.53
C ASN A 336 -10.42 -5.17 -16.02
N VAL A 337 -9.79 -4.03 -16.34
CA VAL A 337 -8.36 -3.99 -16.67
C VAL A 337 -7.51 -4.43 -15.49
N MET A 338 -7.81 -3.91 -14.29
CA MET A 338 -7.09 -4.24 -13.06
C MET A 338 -7.09 -5.75 -12.76
N LEU A 339 -8.20 -6.43 -13.03
CA LEU A 339 -8.35 -7.87 -12.79
C LEU A 339 -7.86 -8.76 -13.95
N SER A 340 -7.43 -8.18 -15.07
CA SER A 340 -6.98 -8.94 -16.24
C SER A 340 -5.70 -9.74 -15.99
N GLU A 341 -5.50 -10.82 -16.76
CA GLU A 341 -4.26 -11.63 -16.70
C GLU A 341 -3.00 -10.77 -16.82
N GLN A 342 -3.00 -9.84 -17.77
CA GLN A 342 -1.84 -9.01 -18.03
C GLN A 342 -1.56 -8.02 -16.90
N ALA A 343 -2.60 -7.48 -16.25
CA ALA A 343 -2.42 -6.66 -15.05
C ALA A 343 -1.88 -7.49 -13.88
N GLN A 344 -2.41 -8.70 -13.67
CA GLN A 344 -1.92 -9.59 -12.61
C GLN A 344 -0.45 -10.01 -12.84
N ASN A 345 -0.01 -10.17 -14.09
CA ASN A 345 1.41 -10.40 -14.42
C ASN A 345 2.33 -9.20 -14.09
N ARG A 346 1.79 -7.99 -13.87
CA ARG A 346 2.57 -6.82 -13.43
C ARG A 346 2.69 -6.72 -11.91
N ILE A 347 1.87 -7.47 -11.19
CA ILE A 347 1.86 -7.49 -9.72
C ILE A 347 3.05 -8.28 -9.19
N VAL A 348 3.29 -9.44 -9.78
CA VAL A 348 4.40 -10.32 -9.40
C VAL A 348 5.71 -9.80 -9.99
N SER A 349 6.82 -10.05 -9.30
CA SER A 349 8.15 -9.70 -9.83
C SER A 349 8.41 -10.48 -11.12
N GLU A 350 9.30 -9.99 -11.98
CA GLU A 350 9.63 -10.70 -13.24
C GLU A 350 9.94 -12.18 -12.95
N GLY A 351 9.20 -13.09 -13.59
CA GLY A 351 9.41 -14.54 -13.47
C GLY A 351 8.72 -15.23 -12.29
N GLN A 352 8.13 -14.53 -11.32
CA GLN A 352 7.36 -15.16 -10.25
C GLN A 352 6.02 -15.74 -10.73
N ASP A 353 5.51 -16.70 -9.98
CA ASP A 353 4.27 -17.40 -10.29
C ASP A 353 3.02 -16.56 -9.99
N VAL A 354 2.08 -16.58 -10.92
CA VAL A 354 0.77 -15.94 -10.74
C VAL A 354 -0.25 -17.00 -10.37
N LEU A 355 -0.63 -17.02 -9.10
CA LEU A 355 -1.69 -17.87 -8.57
C LEU A 355 -2.99 -17.07 -8.53
N SER A 356 -3.72 -17.00 -9.65
CA SER A 356 -4.97 -16.24 -9.69
C SER A 356 -6.11 -16.94 -8.95
N TYR A 357 -6.91 -16.19 -8.21
CA TYR A 357 -8.21 -16.67 -7.71
C TYR A 357 -9.33 -16.62 -8.77
N SER A 358 -9.04 -16.07 -9.95
CA SER A 358 -9.97 -15.99 -11.07
C SER A 358 -9.82 -17.18 -12.02
N GLN A 359 -10.93 -17.77 -12.42
CA GLN A 359 -11.01 -18.78 -13.48
C GLN A 359 -10.64 -18.24 -14.86
N ASN A 360 -10.69 -16.92 -15.05
CA ASN A 360 -10.36 -16.27 -16.32
C ASN A 360 -8.87 -16.05 -16.53
N VAL A 361 -8.05 -16.25 -15.50
CA VAL A 361 -6.60 -16.06 -15.55
C VAL A 361 -5.95 -17.42 -15.32
N PRO A 362 -5.22 -17.97 -16.30
CA PRO A 362 -4.59 -19.27 -16.12
C PRO A 362 -3.53 -19.18 -15.02
N LEU A 363 -3.44 -20.24 -14.22
CA LEU A 363 -2.35 -20.41 -13.27
C LEU A 363 -1.03 -20.45 -14.04
N ARG A 364 -0.09 -19.59 -13.66
CA ARG A 364 1.27 -19.60 -14.21
C ARG A 364 2.19 -20.18 -13.15
N LEU A 365 2.45 -21.48 -13.28
CA LEU A 365 3.40 -22.23 -12.47
C LEU A 365 4.68 -22.46 -13.30
N THR A 366 5.69 -21.65 -13.01
CA THR A 366 7.06 -21.77 -13.47
C THR A 366 7.74 -22.95 -12.79
N GLU A 367 9.06 -23.05 -12.95
CA GLU A 367 9.82 -24.10 -12.29
C GLU A 367 9.93 -23.85 -10.77
N TYR A 368 9.78 -22.59 -10.31
CA TYR A 368 9.96 -22.18 -8.92
C TYR A 368 8.94 -22.83 -7.95
N LEU A 369 7.70 -23.05 -8.39
CA LEU A 369 6.67 -23.78 -7.64
C LEU A 369 6.39 -25.19 -8.19
N LYS A 370 7.30 -25.79 -8.97
CA LYS A 370 7.07 -27.12 -9.56
C LYS A 370 6.79 -28.20 -8.52
N ASP A 371 7.43 -28.09 -7.35
CA ASP A 371 7.36 -29.08 -6.28
C ASP A 371 6.05 -29.00 -5.48
N VAL A 372 5.31 -27.89 -5.60
CA VAL A 372 3.99 -27.70 -4.99
C VAL A 372 2.86 -27.64 -6.02
N ARG A 373 3.13 -28.02 -7.28
CA ARG A 373 2.14 -27.99 -8.35
C ARG A 373 0.87 -28.77 -8.01
N SER A 374 0.99 -29.97 -7.45
CA SER A 374 -0.17 -30.78 -7.05
C SER A 374 -1.00 -30.07 -5.99
N VAL A 375 -0.36 -29.42 -5.01
CA VAL A 375 -1.03 -28.66 -3.95
C VAL A 375 -1.89 -27.53 -4.53
N VAL A 376 -1.36 -26.81 -5.52
CA VAL A 376 -2.08 -25.75 -6.24
C VAL A 376 -3.22 -26.33 -7.09
N GLU A 377 -2.95 -27.38 -7.87
CA GLU A 377 -3.94 -28.00 -8.78
C GLU A 377 -5.10 -28.68 -8.01
N GLU A 378 -4.84 -29.19 -6.81
CA GLU A 378 -5.84 -29.74 -5.87
C GLU A 378 -6.60 -28.64 -5.09
N ASN A 379 -6.26 -27.36 -5.26
CA ASN A 379 -6.82 -26.22 -4.54
C ASN A 379 -6.60 -26.27 -3.01
N HIS A 380 -5.50 -26.84 -2.55
CA HIS A 380 -5.08 -26.74 -1.15
C HIS A 380 -4.35 -25.41 -0.89
N MET A 381 -5.05 -24.31 -1.19
CA MET A 381 -4.61 -22.94 -0.96
C MET A 381 -5.52 -22.30 0.08
N TYR A 382 -4.94 -21.86 1.20
CA TYR A 382 -5.66 -21.28 2.31
C TYR A 382 -5.43 -19.76 2.37
N ILE A 383 -6.50 -18.98 2.19
CA ILE A 383 -6.45 -17.53 2.35
C ILE A 383 -6.37 -17.20 3.85
N ARG A 384 -5.28 -16.56 4.27
CA ARG A 384 -5.10 -16.10 5.66
C ARG A 384 -6.26 -15.25 6.19
N ILE A 385 -6.46 -15.27 7.51
CA ILE A 385 -7.28 -14.27 8.23
C ILE A 385 -6.34 -13.15 8.63
N ALA A 386 -6.61 -11.95 8.11
CA ALA A 386 -5.71 -10.82 8.21
C ALA A 386 -6.43 -9.59 8.81
N SER A 387 -7.13 -9.78 9.94
CA SER A 387 -7.68 -8.65 10.69
C SER A 387 -6.65 -7.99 11.60
N ASN A 388 -6.80 -6.69 11.83
CA ASN A 388 -5.84 -5.88 12.59
C ASN A 388 -5.54 -6.44 13.98
N ASP A 389 -6.59 -6.85 14.71
CA ASP A 389 -6.47 -7.47 16.03
C ASP A 389 -5.81 -8.84 15.96
N PHE A 390 -6.14 -9.68 14.97
CA PHE A 390 -5.59 -11.02 14.84
C PHE A 390 -4.08 -11.00 14.62
N PHE A 391 -3.56 -10.05 13.83
CA PHE A 391 -2.12 -9.81 13.72
C PHE A 391 -1.49 -9.38 15.04
N ALA A 392 -2.04 -8.35 15.70
CA ALA A 392 -1.47 -7.80 16.93
C ALA A 392 -1.46 -8.84 18.06
N VAL A 393 -2.56 -9.58 18.21
CA VAL A 393 -2.69 -10.66 19.20
C VAL A 393 -1.81 -11.85 18.84
N SER A 394 -1.68 -12.20 17.55
CA SER A 394 -0.73 -13.24 17.12
C SER A 394 0.71 -12.86 17.46
N LYS A 395 1.12 -11.62 17.19
CA LYS A 395 2.46 -11.13 17.54
C LYS A 395 2.72 -11.30 19.04
N ASP A 396 1.81 -10.84 19.89
CA ASP A 396 1.97 -10.94 21.35
C ASP A 396 2.00 -12.40 21.83
N VAL A 397 1.00 -13.21 21.46
CA VAL A 397 0.82 -14.56 22.00
C VAL A 397 1.86 -15.53 21.45
N VAL A 398 2.12 -15.52 20.14
CA VAL A 398 3.10 -16.43 19.51
C VAL A 398 4.52 -16.09 19.97
N SER A 399 4.87 -14.80 20.12
CA SER A 399 6.19 -14.42 20.66
C SER A 399 6.38 -14.97 22.08
N LYS A 400 5.35 -14.93 22.92
CA LYS A 400 5.39 -15.50 24.27
C LYS A 400 5.47 -17.03 24.27
N MET A 401 4.86 -17.71 23.30
CA MET A 401 5.05 -19.16 23.14
C MET A 401 6.51 -19.47 22.76
N ILE A 402 7.08 -18.75 21.78
CA ILE A 402 8.48 -18.91 21.35
C ILE A 402 9.46 -18.63 22.50
N ALA A 403 9.17 -17.64 23.34
CA ALA A 403 9.96 -17.34 24.53
C ALA A 403 9.78 -18.36 25.68
N GLY A 404 8.89 -19.35 25.53
CA GLY A 404 8.58 -20.34 26.56
C GLY A 404 7.75 -19.81 27.73
N GLU A 405 7.12 -18.64 27.57
CA GLU A 405 6.30 -17.98 28.61
C GLU A 405 4.86 -18.49 28.66
N LEU A 406 4.34 -19.03 27.55
CA LEU A 406 2.98 -19.57 27.47
C LEU A 406 3.00 -20.99 26.91
N THR A 407 2.30 -21.90 27.57
CA THR A 407 1.92 -23.20 26.98
C THR A 407 0.81 -23.03 25.95
N ALA A 408 0.59 -24.04 25.11
CA ALA A 408 -0.50 -24.05 24.12
C ALA A 408 -1.88 -23.67 24.72
N ALA A 409 -2.24 -24.27 25.86
CA ALA A 409 -3.52 -23.99 26.52
C ALA A 409 -3.60 -22.55 27.06
N GLN A 410 -2.50 -22.01 27.60
CA GLN A 410 -2.46 -20.63 28.07
C GLN A 410 -2.49 -19.64 26.91
N ALA A 411 -1.80 -19.95 25.82
CA ALA A 411 -1.80 -19.17 24.59
C ALA A 411 -3.19 -19.07 23.98
N TYR A 412 -3.92 -20.20 23.87
CA TYR A 412 -5.32 -20.21 23.44
C TYR A 412 -6.20 -19.28 24.29
N GLN A 413 -6.12 -19.41 25.63
CA GLN A 413 -6.91 -18.58 26.54
C GLN A 413 -6.55 -17.10 26.44
N ALA A 414 -5.25 -16.77 26.36
CA ALA A 414 -4.77 -15.40 26.24
C ALA A 414 -5.20 -14.76 24.91
N PHE A 415 -5.08 -15.50 23.80
CA PHE A 415 -5.49 -15.05 22.48
C PHE A 415 -7.00 -14.78 22.46
N ASN A 416 -7.79 -15.75 22.91
CA ASN A 416 -9.24 -15.63 22.96
C ASN A 416 -9.69 -14.45 23.84
N ALA A 417 -9.09 -14.30 25.03
CA ALA A 417 -9.41 -13.19 25.92
C ALA A 417 -9.10 -11.82 25.29
N LYS A 418 -7.99 -11.70 24.54
CA LYS A 418 -7.62 -10.46 23.83
C LYS A 418 -8.56 -10.15 22.66
N LEU A 419 -8.97 -11.15 21.89
CA LEU A 419 -9.99 -10.97 20.85
C LEU A 419 -11.35 -10.56 21.40
N LEU A 420 -11.67 -10.92 22.64
CA LEU A 420 -12.92 -10.56 23.31
C LEU A 420 -12.84 -9.26 24.10
N ALA A 421 -11.65 -8.76 24.39
CA ALA A 421 -11.47 -7.51 25.11
C ALA A 421 -11.95 -6.33 24.27
N GLU A 422 -12.61 -5.35 24.89
CA GLU A 422 -12.78 -4.03 24.26
C GLU A 422 -11.44 -3.30 24.36
N GLU A 423 -10.82 -3.02 23.21
CA GLU A 423 -9.71 -2.06 23.17
C GLU A 423 -10.29 -0.76 22.65
N GLU A 424 -10.33 0.28 23.50
CA GLU A 424 -10.47 1.64 22.96
C GLU A 424 -9.24 1.91 22.09
N PRO A 425 -9.40 2.49 20.89
CA PRO A 425 -8.25 2.88 20.08
C PRO A 425 -7.34 3.77 20.92
N ALA A 426 -6.11 3.32 21.16
CA ALA A 426 -5.07 4.19 21.70
C ALA A 426 -4.89 5.32 20.68
N ASP A 427 -5.17 6.55 21.11
CA ASP A 427 -5.10 7.81 20.35
C ASP A 427 -6.29 8.15 19.42
N ASN A 428 -7.43 8.44 20.04
CA ASN A 428 -8.47 9.29 19.45
C ASN A 428 -8.24 10.80 19.65
N GLU A 429 -7.11 11.20 20.25
CA GLU A 429 -6.79 12.62 20.42
C GLU A 429 -6.61 13.29 19.06
N THR A 430 -7.32 14.40 18.86
CA THR A 430 -7.16 15.24 17.67
C THR A 430 -5.80 15.93 17.72
N VAL A 431 -4.93 15.61 16.76
CA VAL A 431 -3.60 16.24 16.62
C VAL A 431 -3.58 17.30 15.51
N LEU A 432 -4.54 17.23 14.57
CA LEU A 432 -4.67 18.15 13.46
C LEU A 432 -6.14 18.41 13.16
N THR A 433 -6.52 19.68 13.06
CA THR A 433 -7.84 20.11 12.58
C THR A 433 -7.68 20.86 11.27
N SER A 434 -8.34 20.38 10.20
CA SER A 434 -8.44 21.13 8.95
C SER A 434 -9.79 21.81 8.85
N GLY A 435 -9.80 23.14 8.83
CA GLY A 435 -11.02 23.94 8.66
C GLY A 435 -11.52 24.01 7.20
N LYS A 436 -10.80 23.43 6.25
CA LYS A 436 -11.11 23.47 4.81
C LYS A 436 -10.85 22.10 4.17
N ALA A 437 -11.53 21.85 3.06
CA ALA A 437 -11.26 20.70 2.20
C ALA A 437 -10.48 21.15 0.95
N TYR A 438 -9.52 20.33 0.52
CA TYR A 438 -8.76 20.50 -0.70
C TYR A 438 -8.76 19.19 -1.48
N SER A 439 -9.14 19.26 -2.76
CA SER A 439 -9.14 18.10 -3.67
C SER A 439 -7.72 17.65 -3.95
N ASN A 440 -7.51 16.34 -4.01
CA ASN A 440 -6.27 15.76 -4.53
C ASN A 440 -6.24 15.66 -6.04
N VAL A 441 -7.32 16.08 -6.72
CA VAL A 441 -7.41 16.01 -8.16
C VAL A 441 -6.40 16.95 -8.81
N PHE A 442 -5.70 16.45 -9.83
CA PHE A 442 -4.79 17.25 -10.62
C PHE A 442 -5.58 18.12 -11.59
N HIS A 443 -5.36 19.43 -11.50
CA HIS A 443 -5.92 20.40 -12.43
C HIS A 443 -4.83 20.96 -13.34
N ALA A 444 -5.11 21.06 -14.64
CA ALA A 444 -4.14 21.58 -15.61
C ALA A 444 -3.64 23.00 -15.26
N ASN A 445 -4.46 23.80 -14.58
CA ASN A 445 -4.14 25.15 -14.13
C ASN A 445 -4.04 25.22 -12.60
N GLY A 446 -3.06 24.55 -12.01
CA GLY A 446 -2.77 24.65 -10.58
C GLY A 446 -2.18 23.39 -9.94
N GLY A 447 -2.23 22.24 -10.63
CA GLY A 447 -1.87 20.94 -10.07
C GLY A 447 -2.90 20.46 -9.04
N SER A 448 -2.45 19.69 -8.05
CA SER A 448 -3.29 19.17 -6.96
C SER A 448 -3.24 20.07 -5.72
N ALA A 449 -4.40 20.58 -5.30
CA ALA A 449 -4.49 21.50 -4.17
C ALA A 449 -4.13 20.83 -2.84
N ALA A 450 -4.60 19.60 -2.59
CA ALA A 450 -4.26 18.83 -1.40
C ALA A 450 -2.75 18.57 -1.31
N PHE A 451 -2.13 18.19 -2.43
CA PHE A 451 -0.70 17.89 -2.45
C PHE A 451 0.13 19.16 -2.30
N SER A 452 -0.32 20.29 -2.86
CA SER A 452 0.28 21.61 -2.62
C SER A 452 0.26 22.00 -1.14
N VAL A 453 -0.87 21.78 -0.43
CA VAL A 453 -0.95 22.01 1.03
C VAL A 453 0.10 21.21 1.79
N MET A 454 0.22 19.91 1.51
CA MET A 454 1.17 19.04 2.21
C MET A 454 2.62 19.38 1.86
N ALA A 455 2.93 19.65 0.58
CA ALA A 455 4.25 20.08 0.12
C ALA A 455 4.67 21.42 0.73
N ASN A 456 3.77 22.41 0.76
CA ASN A 456 4.03 23.72 1.37
C ASN A 456 4.27 23.61 2.88
N THR A 457 3.50 22.75 3.55
CA THR A 457 3.67 22.47 4.97
C THR A 457 5.03 21.84 5.24
N LEU A 458 5.40 20.78 4.52
CA LEU A 458 6.71 20.15 4.64
C LEU A 458 7.87 21.08 4.27
N ARG A 459 7.73 21.94 3.25
CA ARG A 459 8.74 22.96 2.91
C ARG A 459 9.05 23.83 4.13
N GLY A 460 8.02 24.25 4.86
CA GLY A 460 8.15 25.01 6.10
C GLY A 460 8.80 24.20 7.23
N VAL A 461 8.40 22.94 7.42
CA VAL A 461 8.98 22.03 8.43
C VAL A 461 10.48 21.79 8.19
N TYR A 462 10.86 21.57 6.94
CA TYR A 462 12.26 21.38 6.53
C TYR A 462 13.07 22.68 6.51
N GLY A 463 12.42 23.85 6.56
CA GLY A 463 13.08 25.15 6.49
C GLY A 463 13.80 25.42 5.18
N THR A 464 13.27 24.89 4.06
CA THR A 464 13.94 24.93 2.74
C THR A 464 13.32 25.97 1.80
N ASP A 465 14.09 26.50 0.83
CA ASP A 465 13.57 27.41 -0.19
C ASP A 465 12.60 26.72 -1.16
N VAL A 466 12.94 25.50 -1.59
CA VAL A 466 12.18 24.72 -2.58
C VAL A 466 11.97 23.29 -2.07
N LEU A 467 10.78 22.75 -2.28
CA LEU A 467 10.50 21.33 -2.09
C LEU A 467 10.04 20.72 -3.41
N LEU A 468 10.63 19.57 -3.78
CA LEU A 468 10.28 18.77 -4.95
C LEU A 468 9.85 17.39 -4.47
N ALA A 469 8.67 16.92 -4.87
CA ALA A 469 8.15 15.63 -4.46
C ALA A 469 7.63 14.85 -5.67
N THR A 470 7.90 13.55 -5.71
CA THR A 470 7.20 12.65 -6.63
C THR A 470 5.72 12.63 -6.29
N ALA A 471 4.85 12.45 -7.29
CA ALA A 471 3.39 12.59 -7.11
C ALA A 471 2.80 11.67 -6.03
N ASN A 472 3.37 10.47 -5.90
CA ASN A 472 2.98 9.48 -4.91
C ASN A 472 3.46 9.78 -3.48
N SER A 473 4.13 10.91 -3.23
CA SER A 473 4.60 11.30 -1.88
C SER A 473 3.46 11.58 -0.90
N PHE A 474 2.29 11.94 -1.41
CA PHE A 474 1.13 12.38 -0.66
C PHE A 474 -0.07 11.48 -0.91
N THR A 475 -0.94 11.36 0.08
CA THR A 475 -2.08 10.44 0.04
C THR A 475 -3.38 11.22 0.18
N GLY A 476 -4.14 11.21 -0.91
CA GLY A 476 -5.54 11.63 -0.94
C GLY A 476 -5.80 13.11 -0.68
N SER A 477 -7.08 13.44 -0.57
CA SER A 477 -7.57 14.80 -0.31
C SER A 477 -7.30 15.22 1.13
N VAL A 478 -7.13 16.53 1.34
CA VAL A 478 -7.24 17.10 2.69
C VAL A 478 -8.72 17.33 2.95
N LEU A 479 -9.32 16.57 3.86
CA LEU A 479 -10.72 16.71 4.27
C LEU A 479 -10.88 17.79 5.35
N GLN A 480 -12.05 18.43 5.36
CA GLN A 480 -12.46 19.30 6.46
C GLN A 480 -12.90 18.44 7.64
N ALA A 481 -11.94 18.06 8.48
CA ALA A 481 -12.13 17.11 9.57
C ALA A 481 -11.11 17.30 10.69
N ASP A 482 -11.37 16.64 11.81
CA ASP A 482 -10.39 16.40 12.86
C ASP A 482 -9.67 15.08 12.58
N TYR A 483 -8.35 15.11 12.68
CA TYR A 483 -7.46 13.97 12.44
C TYR A 483 -6.81 13.58 13.74
N ASN A 484 -6.90 12.30 14.08
CA ASN A 484 -6.00 11.72 15.08
C ASN A 484 -4.62 11.45 14.47
N GLN A 485 -3.67 11.01 15.30
CA GLN A 485 -2.30 10.79 14.86
C GLN A 485 -2.19 9.79 13.68
N LYS A 486 -2.93 8.68 13.72
CA LYS A 486 -2.93 7.67 12.65
C LYS A 486 -3.49 8.24 11.34
N MET A 487 -4.61 8.96 11.41
CA MET A 487 -5.25 9.61 10.25
C MET A 487 -4.35 10.68 9.64
N ALA A 488 -3.73 11.52 10.47
CA ALA A 488 -2.82 12.56 10.01
C ALA A 488 -1.56 11.95 9.39
N ALA A 489 -0.99 10.89 9.98
CA ALA A 489 0.16 10.17 9.43
C ALA A 489 -0.15 9.54 8.06
N SER A 490 -1.38 9.11 7.82
CA SER A 490 -1.86 8.55 6.55
C SER A 490 -1.96 9.56 5.41
N MET A 491 -1.73 10.86 5.65
CA MET A 491 -1.65 11.89 4.60
C MET A 491 -0.35 11.82 3.79
N ILE A 492 0.68 11.15 4.32
CA ILE A 492 1.96 10.92 3.64
C ILE A 492 2.04 9.45 3.22
N MET A 493 2.70 9.19 2.09
CA MET A 493 2.95 7.85 1.60
C MET A 493 3.48 6.93 2.72
N PRO A 494 2.87 5.75 2.94
CA PRO A 494 3.13 4.98 4.15
C PRO A 494 4.53 4.36 4.22
N ASN A 495 5.16 4.04 3.08
CA ASN A 495 6.42 3.27 3.01
C ASN A 495 7.40 3.86 1.98
N GLY A 496 8.68 3.90 2.33
CA GLY A 496 9.77 4.13 1.38
C GLY A 496 10.07 5.59 1.03
N LEU A 497 9.28 6.57 1.52
CA LEU A 497 9.50 7.98 1.18
C LEU A 497 10.64 8.59 2.00
N MET A 498 11.72 8.95 1.31
CA MET A 498 12.89 9.62 1.87
C MET A 498 12.88 11.11 1.54
N SER A 499 13.41 11.90 2.46
CA SER A 499 13.78 13.29 2.22
C SER A 499 15.29 13.41 2.09
N ARG A 500 15.75 14.26 1.17
CA ARG A 500 17.16 14.59 0.99
C ARG A 500 17.33 16.08 0.71
N GLN A 501 18.13 16.75 1.53
CA GLN A 501 18.38 18.19 1.41
C GLN A 501 19.69 18.49 0.66
N ARG A 502 19.64 19.46 -0.26
CA ARG A 502 20.78 19.93 -1.05
C ARG A 502 20.77 21.44 -1.17
N THR A 503 21.94 22.07 -1.21
CA THR A 503 22.08 23.45 -1.70
C THR A 503 22.41 23.40 -3.18
N MET A 504 21.56 24.00 -4.02
CA MET A 504 21.66 23.97 -5.47
C MET A 504 21.75 25.38 -6.06
N THR A 505 22.47 25.50 -7.18
CA THR A 505 22.36 26.63 -8.09
C THR A 505 21.04 26.58 -8.86
N GLY A 506 20.60 27.69 -9.45
CA GLY A 506 19.40 27.70 -10.29
C GLY A 506 19.53 26.80 -11.52
N ALA A 507 20.73 26.63 -12.07
CA ALA A 507 21.00 25.69 -13.15
C ALA A 507 20.81 24.23 -12.69
N GLU A 508 21.35 23.87 -11.53
CA GLU A 508 21.17 22.52 -10.95
C GLU A 508 19.70 22.24 -10.62
N LEU A 509 19.00 23.21 -10.02
CA LEU A 509 17.56 23.08 -9.75
C LEU A 509 16.76 22.86 -11.03
N LYS A 510 17.10 23.54 -12.15
CA LYS A 510 16.41 23.32 -13.43
C LYS A 510 16.55 21.87 -13.92
N GLU A 511 17.75 21.31 -13.82
CA GLU A 511 17.99 19.92 -14.22
C GLU A 511 17.32 18.92 -13.28
N THR A 512 17.32 19.18 -11.97
CA THR A 512 16.57 18.34 -11.02
C THR A 512 15.07 18.39 -11.29
N VAL A 513 14.48 19.57 -11.49
CA VAL A 513 13.05 19.69 -11.84
C VAL A 513 12.75 19.01 -13.17
N ARG A 514 13.67 19.09 -14.14
CA ARG A 514 13.54 18.37 -15.42
C ARG A 514 13.47 16.86 -15.20
N ALA A 515 14.35 16.30 -14.36
CA ALA A 515 14.33 14.86 -14.06
C ALA A 515 13.02 14.41 -13.39
N PHE A 516 12.43 15.24 -12.53
CA PHE A 516 11.13 14.96 -11.91
C PHE A 516 9.96 15.07 -12.91
N VAL A 517 10.00 16.01 -13.86
CA VAL A 517 8.91 16.27 -14.82
C VAL A 517 8.96 15.35 -16.03
N GLU A 518 10.14 15.15 -16.60
CA GLU A 518 10.35 14.40 -17.86
C GLU A 518 10.69 12.92 -17.59
N GLY A 519 11.08 12.59 -16.36
CA GLY A 519 11.59 11.29 -15.96
C GLY A 519 13.09 11.12 -16.24
N CYS A 520 13.70 10.13 -15.60
CA CYS A 520 15.10 9.74 -15.83
C CYS A 520 15.28 8.22 -15.67
N GLU A 521 16.36 7.67 -16.23
CA GLU A 521 16.69 6.25 -16.08
C GLU A 521 16.92 5.91 -14.60
N GLY A 522 16.31 4.82 -14.12
CA GLY A 522 16.34 4.44 -12.71
C GLY A 522 15.41 5.26 -11.79
N GLY A 523 14.90 6.41 -12.27
CA GLY A 523 13.91 7.23 -11.59
C GLY A 523 12.47 6.89 -12.00
N PHE A 524 11.53 7.74 -11.56
CA PHE A 524 10.12 7.63 -11.93
C PHE A 524 9.83 8.41 -13.21
N VAL A 525 9.05 7.82 -14.13
CA VAL A 525 8.62 8.48 -15.37
C VAL A 525 7.12 8.77 -15.28
N PRO A 526 6.70 10.05 -15.26
CA PRO A 526 5.28 10.40 -15.25
C PRO A 526 4.53 9.81 -16.45
N PHE A 527 3.40 9.15 -16.18
CA PHE A 527 2.60 8.42 -17.16
C PHE A 527 1.19 9.01 -17.37
N ASN A 528 0.77 9.94 -16.51
CA ASN A 528 -0.46 10.74 -16.63
C ASN A 528 -0.35 12.05 -15.82
N HIS A 529 -1.38 12.90 -15.89
CA HIS A 529 -1.38 14.21 -15.20
C HIS A 529 -1.17 14.07 -13.69
N GLY A 530 -1.87 13.13 -13.05
CA GLY A 530 -1.75 12.87 -11.61
C GLY A 530 -0.40 12.29 -11.17
N SER A 531 0.47 11.94 -12.11
CA SER A 531 1.83 11.44 -11.83
C SER A 531 2.93 12.50 -12.00
N LEU A 532 2.57 13.72 -12.42
CA LEU A 532 3.50 14.86 -12.46
C LEU A 532 3.92 15.28 -11.04
N PRO A 533 5.16 15.79 -10.86
CA PRO A 533 5.69 16.10 -9.54
C PRO A 533 4.94 17.25 -8.88
N VAL A 534 4.99 17.27 -7.56
CA VAL A 534 4.49 18.37 -6.74
C VAL A 534 5.69 19.25 -6.36
N VAL A 535 5.60 20.55 -6.65
CA VAL A 535 6.66 21.49 -6.31
C VAL A 535 6.13 22.58 -5.39
N SER A 536 6.99 23.08 -4.51
CA SER A 536 6.67 24.15 -3.58
C SER A 536 7.83 25.14 -3.54
N GLY A 537 7.53 26.44 -3.60
CA GLY A 537 8.52 27.53 -3.56
C GLY A 537 8.93 28.02 -4.94
N ILE A 538 8.50 27.30 -5.96
CA ILE A 538 8.58 27.61 -7.38
C ILE A 538 7.24 27.27 -8.05
N ALA A 539 7.03 27.76 -9.25
CA ALA A 539 5.97 27.30 -10.15
C ALA A 539 6.59 26.87 -11.48
N VAL A 540 6.06 25.81 -12.08
CA VAL A 540 6.58 25.21 -13.31
C VAL A 540 5.56 25.26 -14.44
N GLU A 541 6.05 25.46 -15.65
CA GLU A 541 5.27 25.26 -16.88
C GLU A 541 5.71 23.97 -17.54
N VAL A 542 4.72 23.13 -17.85
CA VAL A 542 4.92 21.82 -18.46
C VAL A 542 4.12 21.75 -19.74
N LYS A 543 4.75 21.29 -20.82
CA LYS A 543 4.07 20.99 -22.08
C LYS A 543 3.76 19.50 -22.15
N GLU A 544 2.54 19.17 -22.54
CA GLU A 544 2.16 17.78 -22.85
C GLU A 544 2.22 17.53 -24.37
N ALA A 545 2.81 16.41 -24.77
CA ALA A 545 2.77 15.95 -26.16
C ALA A 545 2.81 14.42 -26.22
N ASN A 546 1.79 13.81 -26.81
CA ASN A 546 1.67 12.35 -26.99
C ASN A 546 1.88 11.56 -25.69
N GLY A 547 1.34 12.04 -24.57
CA GLY A 547 1.47 11.40 -23.26
C GLY A 547 2.85 11.55 -22.61
N SER A 548 3.74 12.36 -23.18
CA SER A 548 5.03 12.74 -22.58
C SER A 548 4.99 14.19 -22.12
N TYR A 549 5.79 14.51 -21.11
CA TYR A 549 5.87 15.84 -20.51
C TYR A 549 7.23 16.47 -20.76
N THR A 550 7.26 17.77 -20.96
CA THR A 550 8.50 18.54 -21.14
C THR A 550 8.44 19.78 -20.28
N LEU A 551 9.46 20.00 -19.45
CA LEU A 551 9.60 21.19 -18.65
C LEU A 551 9.98 22.37 -19.55
N THR A 552 9.14 23.41 -19.59
CA THR A 552 9.35 24.59 -20.44
C THR A 552 9.79 25.82 -19.69
N ASP A 553 9.34 26.01 -18.45
CA ASP A 553 9.73 27.18 -17.64
C ASP A 553 9.69 26.89 -16.13
N ILE A 554 10.47 27.66 -15.37
CA ILE A 554 10.46 27.67 -13.91
C ILE A 554 10.46 29.12 -13.43
N THR A 555 9.52 29.46 -12.57
CA THR A 555 9.46 30.75 -11.90
C THR A 555 9.58 30.61 -10.39
N ARG A 556 10.26 31.56 -9.76
CA ARG A 556 10.35 31.73 -8.32
C ARG A 556 9.93 33.15 -7.97
N ASN A 557 8.98 33.31 -7.04
CA ASN A 557 8.41 34.62 -6.69
C ASN A 557 7.87 35.41 -7.91
N GLY A 558 7.33 34.69 -8.91
CA GLY A 558 6.80 35.27 -10.14
C GLY A 558 7.85 35.82 -11.12
N GLN A 559 9.14 35.52 -10.91
CA GLN A 559 10.23 35.83 -11.85
C GLN A 559 10.86 34.54 -12.38
N PRO A 560 11.37 34.52 -13.63
CA PRO A 560 12.12 33.38 -14.14
C PRO A 560 13.31 33.04 -13.24
N LEU A 561 13.53 31.75 -12.96
CA LEU A 561 14.65 31.28 -12.14
C LEU A 561 15.99 31.56 -12.85
N GLY A 562 16.89 32.28 -12.19
CA GLY A 562 18.21 32.61 -12.71
C GLY A 562 19.21 31.48 -12.47
N ASP A 563 20.08 31.18 -13.44
CA ASP A 563 21.03 30.06 -13.33
C ASP A 563 22.01 30.17 -12.15
N GLY A 564 22.34 31.41 -11.76
CA GLY A 564 23.25 31.70 -10.63
C GLY A 564 22.55 31.86 -9.27
N ASP A 565 21.23 31.69 -9.20
CA ASP A 565 20.51 31.71 -7.93
C ASP A 565 21.02 30.58 -7.04
N THR A 566 21.05 30.77 -5.72
CA THR A 566 21.39 29.71 -4.76
C THR A 566 20.19 29.45 -3.88
N VAL A 567 19.81 28.19 -3.75
CA VAL A 567 18.61 27.76 -3.02
C VAL A 567 18.87 26.48 -2.26
N THR A 568 18.22 26.33 -1.11
CA THR A 568 18.12 25.02 -0.45
C THR A 568 16.91 24.26 -0.99
N VAL A 569 17.12 23.01 -1.38
CA VAL A 569 16.12 22.14 -2.01
C VAL A 569 15.96 20.89 -1.17
N THR A 570 14.72 20.54 -0.82
CA THR A 570 14.39 19.23 -0.26
C THR A 570 13.69 18.40 -1.33
N CYS A 571 14.28 17.26 -1.69
CA CYS A 571 13.67 16.29 -2.61
C CYS A 571 12.99 15.18 -1.80
N LEU A 572 11.78 14.80 -2.20
CA LEU A 572 11.03 13.65 -1.67
C LEU A 572 10.84 12.61 -2.79
N ALA A 573 11.35 11.40 -2.57
CA ALA A 573 11.25 10.27 -3.49
C ALA A 573 11.52 8.96 -2.74
N THR A 574 11.29 7.81 -3.37
CA THR A 574 11.79 6.53 -2.81
C THR A 574 13.31 6.50 -2.83
N GLU A 575 13.94 5.70 -1.95
CA GLU A 575 15.40 5.59 -1.90
C GLU A 575 16.04 5.32 -3.27
N LYS A 576 15.54 4.29 -3.97
CA LYS A 576 15.97 3.93 -5.34
C LYS A 576 15.82 5.09 -6.33
N GLN A 577 14.68 5.78 -6.30
CA GLN A 577 14.44 6.91 -7.19
C GLN A 577 15.34 8.10 -6.82
N MET A 578 15.58 8.34 -5.53
CA MET A 578 16.40 9.43 -5.03
C MET A 578 17.85 9.32 -5.51
N GLU A 579 18.38 8.10 -5.57
CA GLU A 579 19.71 7.85 -6.15
C GLU A 579 19.76 8.26 -7.63
N ALA A 580 18.78 7.87 -8.43
CA ALA A 580 18.72 8.24 -9.85
C ALA A 580 18.51 9.75 -10.06
N LEU A 581 17.59 10.36 -9.31
CA LEU A 581 17.22 11.78 -9.43
C LEU A 581 18.38 12.73 -9.04
N LEU A 582 19.30 12.25 -8.19
CA LEU A 582 20.44 13.02 -7.69
C LEU A 582 21.78 12.31 -7.99
N ALA A 583 21.84 11.52 -9.07
CA ALA A 583 23.03 10.76 -9.45
C ALA A 583 24.19 11.63 -9.97
N SER A 584 23.89 12.85 -10.42
CA SER A 584 24.90 13.90 -10.60
C SER A 584 25.23 14.49 -9.22
N ASP A 585 26.46 14.96 -8.98
CA ASP A 585 26.84 15.79 -7.80
C ASP A 585 26.09 17.15 -7.78
N SER A 586 24.78 17.11 -8.01
CA SER A 586 23.83 18.21 -8.10
C SER A 586 23.66 18.80 -6.70
N GLY A 587 24.29 19.96 -6.53
CA GLY A 587 24.33 20.62 -5.25
C GLY A 587 25.15 19.91 -4.18
N THR A 588 25.22 20.55 -3.02
CA THR A 588 25.98 20.05 -1.86
C THR A 588 25.03 19.57 -0.77
N SER A 589 25.38 18.49 -0.06
CA SER A 589 24.56 17.97 1.04
C SER A 589 24.30 19.06 2.09
N ALA A 590 23.03 19.25 2.45
CA ALA A 590 22.59 20.26 3.41
C ALA A 590 21.95 19.67 4.68
N GLY A 591 21.84 18.34 4.77
CA GLY A 591 21.24 17.63 5.89
C GLY A 591 21.36 16.12 5.74
N GLU A 592 20.96 15.40 6.78
CA GLU A 592 20.86 13.94 6.75
C GLU A 592 19.56 13.49 6.08
N ASP A 593 19.60 12.31 5.47
CA ASP A 593 18.42 11.71 4.88
C ASP A 593 17.46 11.25 6.00
N ALA A 594 16.16 11.48 5.82
CA ALA A 594 15.15 11.15 6.83
C ALA A 594 13.87 10.60 6.21
N TRP A 595 13.21 9.68 6.93
CA TRP A 595 11.89 9.17 6.58
C TRP A 595 10.83 10.27 6.74
N VAL A 596 10.21 10.67 5.64
CA VAL A 596 9.27 11.81 5.60
C VAL A 596 8.08 11.58 6.54
N LYS A 597 7.61 10.33 6.64
CA LYS A 597 6.48 9.96 7.50
C LYS A 597 6.76 10.23 8.98
N ASN A 598 8.02 10.05 9.44
CA ASN A 598 8.39 10.36 10.81
C ASN A 598 8.38 11.87 11.04
N THR A 599 9.02 12.64 10.16
CA THR A 599 9.01 14.11 10.22
C THR A 599 7.59 14.68 10.24
N TRP A 600 6.71 14.16 9.37
CA TRP A 600 5.31 14.57 9.32
C TRP A 600 4.55 14.21 10.60
N ARG A 601 4.67 12.97 11.08
CA ARG A 601 4.04 12.50 12.32
C ARG A 601 4.45 13.37 13.51
N ASP A 602 5.73 13.66 13.64
CA ASP A 602 6.27 14.44 14.75
C ASP A 602 5.77 15.89 14.69
N TYR A 603 5.67 16.48 13.49
CA TYR A 603 5.07 17.80 13.28
C TYR A 603 3.58 17.83 13.65
N VAL A 604 2.77 16.90 13.15
CA VAL A 604 1.31 16.90 13.42
C VAL A 604 1.01 16.64 14.88
N SER A 605 1.82 15.85 15.57
CA SER A 605 1.68 15.59 17.01
C SER A 605 1.93 16.84 17.89
N GLY A 606 2.55 17.90 17.33
CA GLY A 606 2.84 19.15 18.02
C GLY A 606 1.76 20.23 17.95
N GLY A 607 0.54 19.91 17.48
CA GLY A 607 -0.52 20.90 17.24
C GLY A 607 -0.33 21.66 15.92
N ALA A 608 -0.17 20.90 14.83
CA ALA A 608 0.16 21.44 13.52
C ALA A 608 -0.91 22.35 12.92
N ALA A 609 -0.45 23.29 12.09
CA ALA A 609 -1.27 24.00 11.13
C ALA A 609 -0.82 23.65 9.70
N LEU A 610 -1.78 23.38 8.82
CA LEU A 610 -1.52 23.18 7.40
C LEU A 610 -1.31 24.53 6.69
N ALA A 611 -0.37 24.57 5.76
CA ALA A 611 -0.18 25.70 4.87
C ALA A 611 -1.34 25.82 3.86
N GLU A 612 -1.54 27.00 3.29
CA GLU A 612 -2.48 27.17 2.17
C GLU A 612 -1.86 26.64 0.85
N PRO A 613 -2.69 26.17 -0.10
CA PRO A 613 -2.19 25.74 -1.39
C PRO A 613 -1.68 26.93 -2.22
N GLU A 614 -0.66 26.65 -3.04
CA GLU A 614 -0.14 27.52 -4.09
C GLU A 614 -0.37 26.85 -5.45
N ASN A 615 -0.66 27.65 -6.49
CA ASN A 615 -0.65 27.15 -7.86
C ASN A 615 0.79 26.89 -8.29
N TYR A 616 1.18 25.63 -8.35
CA TYR A 616 2.58 25.25 -8.58
C TYR A 616 2.87 24.76 -10.00
N MET A 617 1.84 24.44 -10.78
CA MET A 617 2.00 23.90 -12.13
C MET A 617 0.97 24.45 -13.10
N THR A 618 1.41 24.74 -14.32
CA THR A 618 0.55 25.00 -15.49
C THR A 618 0.90 24.01 -16.60
N LEU A 619 -0.09 23.22 -17.01
CA LEU A 619 0.01 22.26 -18.10
C LEU A 619 -0.53 22.87 -19.40
N ARG A 620 0.25 22.80 -20.49
CA ARG A 620 -0.06 23.44 -21.78
C ARG A 620 -0.09 22.48 -22.97
#